data_AF-A0A1G3YXZ5-F1
#
_entry.id   AF-A0A1G3YXZ5-F1
#
_cell.length_a   1.000
_cell.length_b   1.000
_cell.length_c   1.000
_cell.angle_alpha   90.00
_cell.angle_beta   90.00
_cell.angle_gamma   90.00
#
_symmetry.space_group_name_H-M   'P 1'
#
loop_
_entity.id
_entity.type
_entity.pdbx_description
1 polymer ?
#
loop_
_entity_poly.entity_id
_entity_poly.type
_entity_poly.pdbx_seq_one_letter_code
_entity_poly.pdbx_strand_id
1 'polypeptide(L)'
;MKTIDAKSWVQLTAGLFINALGWAAFLIPGQIVSGGVAGLGQIASYATAIPAGYFVLAVNAALLAIAVRVVGASFGVKTIYGIIVLSFFLVLLQPLFPRPVVEDRFLACLVGSILAGIGVGVSMNAGGSTGGTDIVAMIIGKFRNISPGRVYLAWDTAVISGSWLLFRSTEKLVYGFVAMAAISYVVDLLVSGANESHQFMIVSKESGIIARRVGTELDRGVTILHGKGWYSGEEKDVLFIVVRRDESSRVLRIIRETDRGAFLTMEKVMGVYGENFSVLRP
;
A
#
# COMPACT_ATOMS: atom_id res chain seq x y z
N MET A 1 -6.59 -15.86 -24.07
CA MET A 1 -5.48 -16.13 -23.13
C MET A 1 -4.75 -14.81 -22.90
N LYS A 2 -4.93 -14.14 -21.75
CA LYS A 2 -4.20 -12.88 -21.46
C LYS A 2 -2.72 -13.24 -21.31
N THR A 3 -1.87 -12.57 -22.09
CA THR A 3 -0.41 -12.71 -22.04
C THR A 3 0.10 -12.61 -20.61
N ILE A 4 0.92 -13.57 -20.20
CA ILE A 4 1.59 -13.56 -18.89
C ILE A 4 2.43 -12.28 -18.83
N ASP A 5 2.04 -11.34 -17.97
CA ASP A 5 2.77 -10.08 -17.77
C ASP A 5 4.05 -10.37 -16.98
N ALA A 6 5.14 -10.68 -17.70
CA ALA A 6 6.44 -11.03 -17.14
C ALA A 6 6.97 -9.96 -16.16
N LYS A 7 6.67 -8.68 -16.41
CA LYS A 7 7.06 -7.57 -15.54
C LYS A 7 6.44 -7.74 -14.14
N SER A 8 5.17 -8.11 -14.07
CA SER A 8 4.48 -8.31 -12.79
C SER A 8 5.07 -9.46 -11.96
N TRP A 9 5.51 -10.55 -12.61
CA TRP A 9 6.12 -11.69 -11.91
C TRP A 9 7.52 -11.36 -11.38
N VAL A 10 8.30 -10.61 -12.14
CA VAL A 10 9.62 -10.11 -11.71
C VAL A 10 9.46 -9.16 -10.52
N GLN A 11 8.53 -8.20 -10.61
CA GLN A 11 8.23 -7.28 -9.52
C GLN A 11 7.78 -8.03 -8.26
N LEU A 12 6.86 -8.99 -8.40
CA LEU A 12 6.41 -9.83 -7.30
C LEU A 12 7.58 -10.55 -6.64
N THR A 13 8.42 -11.23 -7.43
CA THR A 13 9.55 -12.00 -6.90
C THR A 13 10.58 -11.09 -6.21
N ALA A 14 10.87 -9.92 -6.78
CA ALA A 14 11.76 -8.94 -6.16
C ALA A 14 11.19 -8.40 -4.83
N GLY A 15 9.88 -8.10 -4.79
CA GLY A 15 9.20 -7.70 -3.56
C GLY A 15 9.29 -8.78 -2.47
N LEU A 16 9.06 -10.04 -2.83
CA LEU A 16 9.16 -11.17 -1.88
C LEU A 16 10.58 -11.35 -1.35
N PHE A 17 11.60 -11.17 -2.19
CA PHE A 17 12.99 -11.22 -1.76
C PHE A 17 13.33 -10.10 -0.77
N ILE A 18 12.92 -8.86 -1.07
CA ILE A 18 13.13 -7.71 -0.17
C ILE A 18 12.40 -7.93 1.17
N ASN A 19 11.18 -8.46 1.12
CA ASN A 19 10.43 -8.82 2.32
C ASN A 19 11.18 -9.86 3.15
N ALA A 20 11.61 -10.96 2.52
CA ALA A 20 12.36 -12.02 3.16
C ALA A 20 13.65 -11.50 3.81
N LEU A 21 14.36 -10.59 3.14
CA LEU A 21 15.57 -9.95 3.66
C LEU A 21 15.28 -9.11 4.92
N GLY A 22 14.21 -8.30 4.91
CA GLY A 22 13.79 -7.53 6.08
C GLY A 22 13.49 -8.40 7.30
N TRP A 23 12.79 -9.52 7.07
CA TRP A 23 12.51 -10.50 8.12
C TRP A 23 13.76 -11.24 8.60
N ALA A 24 14.51 -11.86 7.69
CA ALA A 24 15.63 -12.72 8.03
C ALA A 24 16.81 -11.96 8.66
N ALA A 25 17.14 -10.76 8.16
CA ALA A 25 18.32 -10.02 8.60
C ALA A 25 18.06 -9.15 9.84
N PHE A 26 16.82 -8.68 10.05
CA PHE A 26 16.51 -7.66 11.06
C PHE A 26 15.42 -8.10 12.05
N LEU A 27 14.21 -8.42 11.58
CA LEU A 27 13.06 -8.60 12.47
C LEU A 27 13.14 -9.91 13.29
N ILE A 28 13.51 -11.02 12.65
CA ILE A 28 13.58 -12.34 13.30
C ILE A 28 14.72 -12.36 14.34
N PRO A 29 15.97 -11.96 14.01
CA PRO A 29 17.05 -11.94 15.00
C PRO A 29 16.77 -10.95 16.16
N GLY A 30 16.09 -9.83 15.89
CA GLY A 30 15.67 -8.86 16.91
C GLY A 30 14.52 -9.30 17.81
N GLN A 31 13.97 -10.51 17.57
CA GLN A 31 12.78 -11.05 18.23
C GLN A 31 11.58 -10.10 18.19
N ILE A 32 11.41 -9.41 17.07
CA ILE A 32 10.31 -8.48 16.85
C ILE A 32 9.07 -9.30 16.48
N VAL A 33 8.02 -9.17 17.28
CA VAL A 33 6.78 -9.91 17.07
C VAL A 33 6.00 -9.26 15.93
N SER A 34 5.68 -10.05 14.91
CA SER A 34 4.76 -9.64 13.85
C SER A 34 3.31 -9.81 14.28
N GLY A 35 2.45 -8.89 13.86
CA GLY A 35 1.00 -9.08 13.94
C GLY A 35 0.47 -10.06 12.88
N GLY A 36 -0.84 -9.97 12.63
CA GLY A 36 -1.49 -10.63 11.51
C GLY A 36 -1.86 -12.10 11.72
N VAL A 37 -2.13 -12.79 10.60
CA VAL A 37 -2.58 -14.20 10.63
C VAL A 37 -1.54 -15.12 11.27
N ALA A 38 -0.25 -14.82 11.12
CA ALA A 38 0.82 -15.56 11.79
C ALA A 38 0.78 -15.38 13.33
N GLY A 39 0.58 -14.15 13.81
CA GLY A 39 0.40 -13.87 15.24
C GLY A 39 -0.87 -14.51 15.81
N LEU A 40 -1.98 -14.49 15.07
CA LEU A 40 -3.22 -15.20 15.44
C LEU A 40 -3.01 -16.70 15.55
N GLY A 41 -2.28 -17.30 14.60
CA GLY A 41 -1.93 -18.72 14.65
C GLY A 41 -1.12 -19.09 15.89
N GLN A 42 -0.21 -18.21 16.34
CA GLN A 42 0.54 -18.42 17.58
C GLN A 42 -0.35 -18.35 18.83
N ILE A 43 -1.27 -17.38 18.89
CA ILE A 43 -2.24 -17.26 20.00
C ILE A 43 -3.15 -18.50 20.05
N ALA A 44 -3.68 -18.93 18.91
CA ALA A 44 -4.54 -20.11 18.81
C ALA A 44 -3.77 -21.40 19.17
N SER A 45 -2.51 -21.50 18.76
CA SER A 45 -1.62 -22.63 19.11
C SER A 45 -1.43 -22.75 20.61
N TYR A 46 -1.21 -21.63 21.30
CA TYR A 46 -1.08 -21.62 22.75
C TYR A 46 -2.36 -22.09 23.47
N ALA A 47 -3.53 -21.72 22.95
CA ALA A 47 -4.81 -22.11 23.55
C ALA A 47 -5.19 -23.58 23.31
N THR A 48 -4.69 -24.21 22.25
CA THR A 48 -5.17 -25.54 21.78
C THR A 48 -4.09 -26.61 21.68
N ALA A 49 -2.82 -26.27 21.93
CA ALA A 49 -1.63 -27.11 21.74
C ALA A 49 -1.42 -27.66 20.30
N ILE A 50 -2.20 -27.21 19.32
CA ILE A 50 -1.99 -27.53 17.89
C ILE A 50 -0.87 -26.62 17.36
N PRO A 51 0.10 -27.11 16.57
CA PRO A 51 1.15 -26.28 16.00
C PRO A 51 0.59 -25.09 15.20
N ALA A 52 1.12 -23.89 15.45
CA ALA A 52 0.67 -22.64 14.82
C ALA A 52 0.64 -22.70 13.28
N GLY A 53 1.53 -23.48 12.66
CA GLY A 53 1.56 -23.66 11.20
C GLY A 53 0.24 -24.19 10.63
N TYR A 54 -0.46 -25.10 11.32
CA TYR A 54 -1.75 -25.61 10.86
C TYR A 54 -2.84 -24.54 10.90
N PHE A 55 -2.87 -23.70 11.94
CA PHE A 55 -3.81 -22.58 12.01
C PHE A 55 -3.56 -21.56 10.90
N VAL A 56 -2.30 -21.18 10.70
CA VAL A 56 -1.92 -20.23 9.65
C VAL A 56 -2.30 -20.77 8.27
N LEU A 57 -2.04 -22.05 8.00
CA LEU A 57 -2.41 -22.71 6.75
C LEU A 57 -3.93 -22.70 6.55
N ALA A 58 -4.70 -23.10 7.57
CA ALA A 58 -6.15 -23.17 7.50
C ALA A 58 -6.78 -21.79 7.25
N VAL A 59 -6.36 -20.77 8.01
CA VAL A 59 -6.85 -19.41 7.86
C VAL A 59 -6.47 -18.84 6.50
N ASN A 60 -5.22 -19.01 6.05
CA ASN A 60 -4.80 -18.56 4.72
C ASN A 60 -5.56 -19.27 3.60
N ALA A 61 -5.80 -20.58 3.71
CA ALA A 61 -6.59 -21.32 2.72
C ALA A 61 -8.02 -20.78 2.63
N ALA A 62 -8.67 -20.52 3.77
CA ALA A 62 -10.01 -19.93 3.82
C ALA A 62 -10.03 -18.52 3.22
N LEU A 63 -9.11 -17.65 3.64
CA LEU A 63 -8.98 -16.28 3.12
C LEU A 63 -8.70 -16.27 1.61
N LEU A 64 -7.84 -17.16 1.13
CA LEU A 64 -7.50 -17.27 -0.28
C LEU A 64 -8.70 -17.74 -1.11
N ALA A 65 -9.48 -18.72 -0.61
CA ALA A 65 -10.70 -19.17 -1.27
C ALA A 65 -11.74 -18.03 -1.42
N ILE A 66 -11.84 -17.17 -0.40
CA ILE A 66 -12.67 -15.96 -0.46
C ILE A 66 -12.08 -14.96 -1.46
N ALA A 67 -10.77 -14.70 -1.40
CA ALA A 67 -10.09 -13.72 -2.26
C ALA A 67 -10.14 -14.10 -3.74
N VAL A 68 -10.09 -15.39 -4.09
CA VAL A 68 -10.24 -15.86 -5.48
C VAL A 68 -11.61 -15.47 -6.03
N ARG A 69 -12.67 -15.55 -5.23
CA ARG A 69 -14.03 -15.15 -5.63
C ARG A 69 -14.21 -13.63 -5.68
N VAL A 70 -13.61 -12.90 -4.72
CA VAL A 70 -13.81 -11.45 -4.55
C VAL A 70 -12.86 -10.62 -5.43
N VAL A 71 -11.57 -10.93 -5.39
CA VAL A 71 -10.49 -10.17 -6.07
C VAL A 71 -10.23 -10.75 -7.46
N GLY A 72 -10.16 -12.07 -7.56
CA GLY A 72 -10.05 -12.81 -8.82
C GLY A 72 -9.00 -13.93 -8.80
N ALA A 73 -9.13 -14.89 -9.72
CA ALA A 73 -8.26 -16.06 -9.80
C ALA A 73 -6.77 -15.71 -10.03
N SER A 74 -6.47 -14.67 -10.82
CA SER A 74 -5.09 -14.23 -11.05
C SER A 74 -4.40 -13.77 -9.76
N PHE A 75 -5.14 -13.13 -8.85
CA PHE A 75 -4.61 -12.74 -7.54
C PHE A 75 -4.31 -13.99 -6.72
N GLY A 76 -5.25 -14.95 -6.68
CA GLY A 76 -5.08 -16.19 -5.94
C GLY A 76 -3.83 -16.97 -6.35
N VAL A 77 -3.59 -17.15 -7.66
CA VAL A 77 -2.40 -17.84 -8.17
C VAL A 77 -1.11 -17.12 -7.78
N LYS A 78 -1.07 -15.78 -7.93
CA LYS A 78 0.09 -14.96 -7.53
C LYS A 78 0.34 -15.00 -6.02
N THR A 79 -0.71 -15.06 -5.21
CA THR A 79 -0.60 -15.17 -3.75
C THR A 79 -0.10 -16.54 -3.31
N ILE A 80 -0.55 -17.64 -3.93
CA ILE A 80 0.00 -18.98 -3.69
C ILE A 80 1.50 -19.00 -4.01
N TYR A 81 1.87 -18.50 -5.18
CA TYR A 81 3.26 -18.32 -5.56
C TYR A 81 4.03 -17.48 -4.53
N GLY A 82 3.44 -16.36 -4.11
CA GLY A 82 4.03 -15.45 -3.12
C GLY A 82 4.36 -16.12 -1.79
N ILE A 83 3.42 -16.89 -1.24
CA ILE A 83 3.60 -17.63 0.01
C ILE A 83 4.74 -18.65 -0.11
N ILE A 84 4.76 -19.41 -1.22
CA ILE A 84 5.79 -20.44 -1.46
C ILE A 84 7.18 -19.80 -1.61
N VAL A 85 7.29 -18.75 -2.44
CA VAL A 85 8.57 -18.10 -2.74
C VAL A 85 9.10 -17.32 -1.55
N LEU A 86 8.25 -16.63 -0.79
CA LEU A 86 8.65 -15.97 0.46
C LEU A 86 9.18 -16.99 1.46
N SER A 87 8.49 -18.12 1.62
CA SER A 87 8.91 -19.19 2.51
C SER A 87 10.25 -19.78 2.08
N PHE A 88 10.44 -20.01 0.77
CA PHE A 88 11.72 -20.44 0.20
C PHE A 88 12.85 -19.43 0.50
N PHE A 89 12.64 -18.14 0.28
CA PHE A 89 13.65 -17.12 0.57
C PHE A 89 13.95 -17.00 2.07
N LEU A 90 12.97 -17.16 2.95
CA LEU A 90 13.22 -17.17 4.39
C LEU A 90 14.09 -18.36 4.80
N VAL A 91 13.81 -19.57 4.28
CA VAL A 91 14.64 -20.76 4.54
C VAL A 91 16.07 -20.56 4.02
N LEU A 92 16.23 -19.89 2.88
CA LEU A 92 17.54 -19.60 2.29
C LEU A 92 18.31 -18.53 3.08
N LEU A 93 17.64 -17.46 3.51
CA LEU A 93 18.29 -16.28 4.09
C LEU A 93 18.49 -16.37 5.61
N GLN A 94 17.60 -17.01 6.37
CA GLN A 94 17.74 -17.10 7.83
C GLN A 94 19.08 -17.68 8.29
N PRO A 95 19.62 -18.77 7.68
CA PRO A 95 20.93 -19.30 8.06
C PRO A 95 22.09 -18.34 7.78
N LEU A 96 21.94 -17.39 6.86
CA LEU A 96 22.95 -16.38 6.54
C LEU A 96 22.99 -15.25 7.58
N PHE A 97 21.91 -15.06 8.34
CA PHE A 97 21.78 -14.04 9.37
C PHE A 97 21.43 -14.63 10.74
N PRO A 98 22.30 -15.47 11.32
CA PRO A 98 22.04 -16.11 12.61
C PRO A 98 22.08 -15.12 13.79
N ARG A 99 22.61 -13.91 13.57
CA ARG A 99 22.68 -12.81 14.55
C ARG A 99 22.13 -11.53 13.92
N PRO A 100 21.63 -10.59 14.74
CA PRO A 100 21.18 -9.29 14.25
C PRO A 100 22.28 -8.60 13.45
N VAL A 101 21.95 -8.16 12.23
CA VAL A 101 22.87 -7.35 11.42
C VAL A 101 23.12 -5.98 12.09
N VAL A 102 22.15 -5.52 12.87
CA VAL A 102 22.22 -4.30 13.67
C VAL A 102 21.88 -4.66 15.12
N GLU A 103 22.77 -4.32 16.06
CA GLU A 103 22.60 -4.66 17.48
C GLU A 103 21.49 -3.83 18.15
N ASP A 104 21.32 -2.56 17.73
CA ASP A 104 20.24 -1.72 18.21
C ASP A 104 18.89 -2.26 17.73
N ARG A 105 18.08 -2.76 18.67
CA ARG A 105 16.78 -3.39 18.37
C ARG A 105 15.79 -2.43 17.73
N PHE A 106 15.85 -1.14 18.06
CA PHE A 106 14.95 -0.14 17.48
C PHE A 106 15.30 0.15 16.03
N LEU A 107 16.58 0.34 15.74
CA LEU A 107 17.07 0.54 14.38
C LEU A 107 16.83 -0.70 13.51
N ALA A 108 17.11 -1.90 14.05
CA ALA A 108 16.79 -3.16 13.39
C ALA A 108 15.29 -3.29 13.11
N CYS A 109 14.44 -2.99 14.09
CA CYS A 109 12.99 -2.98 13.93
C CYS A 109 12.56 -2.04 12.80
N LEU A 110 13.05 -0.79 12.79
CA LEU A 110 12.67 0.20 11.80
C LEU A 110 13.11 -0.19 10.39
N VAL A 111 14.38 -0.56 10.21
CA VAL A 111 14.93 -0.94 8.90
C VAL A 111 14.27 -2.21 8.38
N GLY A 112 14.13 -3.23 9.23
CA GLY A 112 13.45 -4.47 8.88
C GLY A 112 12.00 -4.25 8.46
N SER A 113 11.29 -3.38 9.18
CA SER A 113 9.90 -3.03 8.90
C SER A 113 9.73 -2.24 7.61
N ILE A 114 10.66 -1.33 7.31
CA ILE A 114 10.66 -0.61 6.03
C ILE A 114 10.88 -1.58 4.87
N LEU A 115 11.87 -2.48 4.96
CA LEU A 115 12.13 -3.48 3.93
C LEU A 115 10.93 -4.44 3.76
N ALA A 116 10.36 -4.93 4.86
CA ALA A 116 9.17 -5.75 4.83
C ALA A 116 7.98 -5.02 4.17
N GLY A 117 7.74 -3.76 4.56
CA GLY A 117 6.71 -2.92 3.96
C GLY A 117 6.93 -2.65 2.48
N ILE A 118 8.18 -2.45 2.03
CA ILE A 118 8.52 -2.32 0.62
C ILE A 118 8.16 -3.60 -0.12
N GLY A 119 8.60 -4.74 0.41
CA GLY A 119 8.38 -6.03 -0.21
C GLY A 119 6.89 -6.38 -0.33
N VAL A 120 6.11 -6.12 0.71
CA VAL A 120 4.64 -6.27 0.71
C VAL A 120 4.01 -5.32 -0.31
N GLY A 121 4.33 -4.02 -0.28
CA GLY A 121 3.74 -3.03 -1.19
C GLY A 121 4.04 -3.31 -2.67
N VAL A 122 5.27 -3.71 -2.99
CA VAL A 122 5.66 -4.13 -4.35
C VAL A 122 4.89 -5.39 -4.77
N SER A 123 4.77 -6.38 -3.88
CA SER A 123 4.03 -7.62 -4.15
C SER A 123 2.54 -7.36 -4.43
N MET A 124 1.93 -6.45 -3.65
CA MET A 124 0.54 -6.03 -3.83
C MET A 124 0.32 -5.28 -5.14
N ASN A 125 1.23 -4.35 -5.49
CA ASN A 125 1.17 -3.63 -6.78
C ASN A 125 1.34 -4.57 -7.98
N ALA A 126 2.12 -5.65 -7.83
CA ALA A 126 2.21 -6.71 -8.83
C ALA A 126 0.96 -7.61 -8.92
N GLY A 127 -0.05 -7.37 -8.08
CA GLY A 127 -1.30 -8.13 -8.02
C GLY A 127 -1.19 -9.46 -7.28
N GLY A 128 -0.18 -9.62 -6.41
CA GLY A 128 0.00 -10.76 -5.52
C GLY A 128 -0.06 -10.35 -4.05
N SER A 129 0.29 -11.26 -3.16
CA SER A 129 0.31 -11.05 -1.71
C SER A 129 1.30 -12.01 -1.05
N THR A 130 1.80 -11.63 0.13
CA THR A 130 2.67 -12.48 0.95
C THR A 130 1.88 -13.45 1.84
N GLY A 131 0.55 -13.42 1.76
CA GLY A 131 -0.37 -14.16 2.61
C GLY A 131 -0.85 -13.36 3.83
N GLY A 132 -1.67 -13.97 4.67
CA GLY A 132 -2.09 -13.38 5.94
C GLY A 132 -2.93 -12.11 5.81
N THR A 133 -2.55 -11.06 6.54
CA THR A 133 -3.30 -9.79 6.61
C THR A 133 -3.37 -9.08 5.26
N ASP A 134 -2.38 -9.28 4.38
CA ASP A 134 -2.39 -8.79 3.00
C ASP A 134 -3.66 -9.22 2.23
N ILE A 135 -4.08 -10.49 2.41
CA ILE A 135 -5.28 -11.02 1.73
C ILE A 135 -6.53 -10.30 2.24
N VAL A 136 -6.60 -10.08 3.56
CA VAL A 136 -7.70 -9.34 4.20
C VAL A 136 -7.76 -7.91 3.67
N ALA A 137 -6.62 -7.23 3.57
CA ALA A 137 -6.55 -5.87 3.03
C ALA A 137 -7.01 -5.80 1.57
N MET A 138 -6.62 -6.76 0.72
CA MET A 138 -7.08 -6.81 -0.68
C MET A 138 -8.57 -7.10 -0.81
N ILE A 139 -9.13 -7.96 0.05
CA ILE A 139 -10.58 -8.22 0.09
C ILE A 139 -11.34 -6.96 0.52
N ILE A 140 -10.93 -6.30 1.61
CA ILE A 140 -11.61 -5.09 2.10
C ILE A 140 -11.48 -3.95 1.09
N GLY A 141 -10.28 -3.76 0.52
CA GLY A 141 -9.99 -2.76 -0.50
C GLY A 141 -10.83 -2.95 -1.78
N LYS A 142 -11.36 -4.16 -2.03
CA LYS A 142 -12.28 -4.40 -3.14
C LYS A 142 -13.64 -3.73 -2.96
N PHE A 143 -14.10 -3.61 -1.71
CA PHE A 143 -15.43 -3.11 -1.37
C PHE A 143 -15.41 -1.71 -0.75
N ARG A 144 -14.27 -1.28 -0.18
CA ARG A 144 -14.13 0.01 0.48
C ARG A 144 -12.85 0.70 0.05
N ASN A 145 -12.92 2.02 -0.12
CA ASN A 145 -11.75 2.84 -0.43
C ASN A 145 -10.94 3.15 0.85
N ILE A 146 -10.42 2.11 1.48
CA ILE A 146 -9.60 2.17 2.70
C ILE A 146 -8.20 1.72 2.32
N SER A 147 -7.18 2.43 2.82
CA SER A 147 -5.79 2.09 2.55
C SER A 147 -5.42 0.74 3.22
N PRO A 148 -4.59 -0.11 2.58
CA PRO A 148 -4.17 -1.38 3.17
C PRO A 148 -3.53 -1.22 4.55
N GLY A 149 -2.73 -0.18 4.74
CA GLY A 149 -2.09 0.21 5.99
C GLY A 149 -3.09 0.44 7.13
N ARG A 150 -4.27 1.00 6.85
CA ARG A 150 -5.33 1.12 7.87
C ARG A 150 -5.93 -0.23 8.26
N VAL A 151 -6.12 -1.14 7.29
CA VAL A 151 -6.57 -2.52 7.58
C VAL A 151 -5.54 -3.24 8.44
N TYR A 152 -4.27 -3.05 8.10
CA TYR A 152 -3.10 -3.56 8.79
C TYR A 152 -3.10 -3.09 10.25
N LEU A 153 -3.17 -1.78 10.50
CA LEU A 153 -3.22 -1.23 11.85
C LEU A 153 -4.42 -1.74 12.64
N ALA A 154 -5.61 -1.79 12.05
CA ALA A 154 -6.82 -2.24 12.75
C ALA A 154 -6.76 -3.72 13.12
N TRP A 155 -6.36 -4.58 12.18
CA TRP A 155 -6.27 -6.02 12.38
C TRP A 155 -5.14 -6.37 13.35
N ASP A 156 -3.93 -5.86 13.09
CA ASP A 156 -2.76 -6.26 13.85
C ASP A 156 -2.73 -5.62 15.23
N THR A 157 -3.40 -4.49 15.47
CA THR A 157 -3.59 -4.00 16.84
C THR A 157 -4.34 -5.02 17.70
N ALA A 158 -5.38 -5.66 17.16
CA ALA A 158 -6.10 -6.71 17.89
C ALA A 158 -5.20 -7.93 18.16
N VAL A 159 -4.40 -8.34 17.17
CA VAL A 159 -3.48 -9.49 17.30
C VAL A 159 -2.34 -9.21 18.27
N ILE A 160 -1.65 -8.08 18.12
CA ILE A 160 -0.50 -7.69 18.95
C ILE A 160 -0.94 -7.48 20.40
N SER A 161 -2.12 -6.91 20.64
CA SER A 161 -2.67 -6.79 21.99
C SER A 161 -2.88 -8.16 22.65
N GLY A 162 -3.36 -9.15 21.87
CA GLY A 162 -3.49 -10.53 22.34
C GLY A 162 -2.14 -11.20 22.63
N SER A 163 -1.06 -10.80 21.95
CA SER A 163 0.28 -11.36 22.15
C SER A 163 0.88 -11.06 23.52
N TRP A 164 0.41 -10.02 24.22
CA TRP A 164 0.83 -9.72 25.60
C TRP A 164 0.58 -10.90 26.54
N LEU A 165 -0.55 -11.60 26.35
CA LEU A 165 -0.93 -12.76 27.15
C LEU A 165 0.07 -13.91 27.01
N LEU A 166 0.79 -13.97 25.88
CA LEU A 166 1.79 -14.99 25.58
C LEU A 166 3.18 -14.60 26.07
N PHE A 167 3.68 -13.44 25.64
CA PHE A 167 5.08 -13.06 25.85
C PHE A 167 5.34 -12.34 27.17
N ARG A 168 4.28 -11.82 27.81
CA ARG A 168 4.35 -11.03 29.06
C ARG A 168 5.45 -9.94 29.05
N SER A 169 5.76 -9.43 27.86
CA SER A 169 6.83 -8.45 27.63
C SER A 169 6.24 -7.22 26.95
N THR A 170 6.15 -6.13 27.71
CA THR A 170 5.72 -4.82 27.18
C THR A 170 6.66 -4.33 26.09
N GLU A 171 7.95 -4.62 26.20
CA GLU A 171 8.96 -4.22 25.21
C GLU A 171 8.70 -4.86 23.84
N LYS A 172 8.49 -6.19 23.78
CA LYS A 172 8.18 -6.90 22.53
C LYS A 172 6.88 -6.43 21.90
N LEU A 173 5.89 -6.09 22.73
CA LEU A 173 4.61 -5.56 22.29
C LEU A 173 4.75 -4.17 21.67
N VAL A 174 5.49 -3.25 22.31
CA VAL A 174 5.77 -1.92 21.76
C VAL A 174 6.54 -2.02 20.44
N TYR A 175 7.54 -2.90 20.37
CA TYR A 175 8.25 -3.14 19.11
C TYR A 175 7.35 -3.70 18.01
N GLY A 176 6.40 -4.58 18.34
CA GLY A 176 5.40 -5.04 17.38
C GLY A 176 4.54 -3.89 16.84
N PHE A 177 4.10 -2.98 17.70
CA PHE A 177 3.36 -1.78 17.27
C PHE A 177 4.19 -0.85 16.39
N VAL A 178 5.45 -0.61 16.74
CA VAL A 178 6.38 0.21 15.94
C VAL A 178 6.60 -0.42 14.57
N ALA A 179 6.88 -1.74 14.54
CA ALA A 179 7.09 -2.47 13.29
C ALA A 179 5.85 -2.37 12.39
N MET A 180 4.68 -2.55 12.99
CA MET A 180 3.42 -2.52 12.27
C MET A 180 3.07 -1.13 11.73
N ALA A 181 3.33 -0.07 12.51
CA ALA A 181 3.18 1.30 12.07
C ALA A 181 4.12 1.62 10.89
N ALA A 182 5.37 1.16 10.94
CA ALA A 182 6.32 1.35 9.85
C ALA A 182 5.93 0.56 8.58
N ILE A 183 5.59 -0.74 8.71
CA ILE A 183 5.14 -1.57 7.59
C ILE A 183 3.89 -0.95 6.94
N SER A 184 2.87 -0.62 7.74
CA SER A 184 1.60 -0.06 7.25
C SER A 184 1.80 1.27 6.51
N TYR A 185 2.64 2.16 7.04
CA TYR A 185 2.98 3.43 6.38
C TYR A 185 3.66 3.21 5.02
N VAL A 186 4.65 2.32 4.96
CA VAL A 186 5.37 2.03 3.71
C VAL A 186 4.47 1.33 2.69
N VAL A 187 3.61 0.42 3.12
CA VAL A 187 2.62 -0.23 2.26
C VAL A 187 1.66 0.80 1.68
N ASP A 188 1.15 1.73 2.50
CA ASP A 188 0.28 2.80 2.00
C ASP A 188 0.99 3.72 1.01
N LEU A 189 2.26 4.05 1.26
CA LEU A 189 3.06 4.84 0.34
C LEU A 189 3.19 4.17 -1.04
N LEU A 190 3.37 2.85 -1.07
CA LEU A 190 3.55 2.11 -2.32
C LEU A 190 2.23 1.76 -3.01
N VAL A 191 1.23 1.30 -2.26
CA VAL A 191 -0.02 0.77 -2.82
C VAL A 191 -1.04 1.89 -3.03
N SER A 192 -1.24 2.76 -2.04
CA SER A 192 -2.18 3.87 -2.14
C SER A 192 -1.55 5.11 -2.80
N GLY A 193 -0.26 5.36 -2.60
CA GLY A 193 0.45 6.46 -3.26
C GLY A 193 0.54 6.33 -4.79
N ALA A 194 0.49 5.11 -5.32
CA ALA A 194 0.53 4.85 -6.77
C ALA A 194 -0.80 5.15 -7.50
N ASN A 195 -1.93 5.12 -6.79
CA ASN A 195 -3.27 5.44 -7.33
C ASN A 195 -3.79 6.80 -6.84
N GLU A 196 -2.90 7.63 -6.30
CA GLU A 196 -3.22 8.97 -5.84
C GLU A 196 -3.45 9.89 -7.04
N SER A 197 -4.61 10.55 -7.08
CA SER A 197 -4.86 11.65 -8.01
C SER A 197 -4.73 12.97 -7.25
N HIS A 198 -4.36 14.02 -7.98
CA HIS A 198 -4.43 15.39 -7.47
C HIS A 198 -5.52 16.16 -8.21
N GLN A 199 -6.30 16.89 -7.42
CA GLN A 199 -7.26 17.86 -7.91
C GLN A 199 -6.60 19.24 -7.88
N PHE A 200 -6.65 19.94 -9.00
CA PHE A 200 -6.24 21.33 -9.14
C PHE A 200 -7.48 22.21 -9.31
N MET A 201 -7.56 23.27 -8.51
CA MET A 201 -8.38 24.44 -8.82
C MET A 201 -7.46 25.59 -9.16
N ILE A 202 -7.59 26.14 -10.37
CA ILE A 202 -6.67 27.16 -10.90
C ILE A 202 -7.49 28.38 -11.31
N VAL A 203 -7.13 29.53 -10.74
CA VAL A 203 -7.66 30.84 -11.09
C VAL A 203 -6.55 31.62 -11.79
N SER A 204 -6.73 31.93 -13.06
CA SER A 204 -5.73 32.59 -13.90
C SER A 204 -6.42 33.48 -14.93
N LYS A 205 -5.74 34.55 -15.36
CA LYS A 205 -6.18 35.37 -16.50
C LYS A 205 -6.03 34.64 -17.83
N GLU A 206 -5.11 33.67 -17.88
CA GLU A 206 -4.80 32.86 -19.07
C GLU A 206 -5.39 31.45 -18.96
N SER A 207 -6.55 31.32 -18.29
CA SER A 207 -7.24 30.03 -18.04
C SER A 207 -7.46 29.23 -19.32
N GLY A 208 -7.84 29.87 -20.43
CA GLY A 208 -8.05 29.23 -21.71
C GLY A 208 -6.78 28.60 -22.32
N ILE A 209 -5.62 29.24 -22.17
CA ILE A 209 -4.34 28.70 -22.65
C ILE A 209 -3.92 27.51 -21.79
N ILE A 210 -4.04 27.63 -20.47
CA ILE A 210 -3.74 26.53 -19.54
C ILE A 210 -4.64 25.33 -19.84
N ALA A 211 -5.95 25.54 -19.99
CA ALA A 211 -6.92 24.48 -20.30
C ALA A 211 -6.57 23.76 -21.60
N ARG A 212 -6.24 24.50 -22.65
CA ARG A 212 -5.83 23.94 -23.94
C ARG A 212 -4.57 23.10 -23.82
N ARG A 213 -3.52 23.64 -23.18
CA ARG A 213 -2.24 22.94 -23.01
C ARG A 213 -2.38 21.67 -22.19
N VAL A 214 -3.15 21.71 -21.09
CA VAL A 214 -3.42 20.50 -20.30
C VAL A 214 -4.18 19.48 -21.14
N GLY A 215 -5.22 19.88 -21.87
CA GLY A 215 -5.96 19.00 -22.75
C GLY A 215 -5.09 18.34 -23.83
N THR A 216 -4.20 19.10 -24.48
CA THR A 216 -3.40 18.59 -25.61
C THR A 216 -2.11 17.88 -25.19
N GLU A 217 -1.41 18.36 -24.16
CA GLU A 217 -0.10 17.81 -23.75
C GLU A 217 -0.23 16.61 -22.79
N LEU A 218 -1.35 16.53 -22.06
CA LEU A 218 -1.59 15.50 -21.04
C LEU A 218 -2.76 14.59 -21.37
N ASP A 219 -3.57 14.88 -22.39
CA ASP A 219 -4.79 14.14 -22.73
C ASP A 219 -5.75 14.05 -21.52
N ARG A 220 -5.91 15.17 -20.81
CA ARG A 220 -6.74 15.27 -19.60
C ARG A 220 -7.90 16.23 -19.80
N GLY A 221 -9.07 15.82 -19.31
CA GLY A 221 -10.26 16.66 -19.26
C GLY A 221 -10.06 17.85 -18.32
N VAL A 222 -10.60 19.00 -18.74
CA VAL A 222 -10.60 20.24 -17.95
C VAL A 222 -12.03 20.75 -17.88
N THR A 223 -12.54 20.95 -16.67
CA THR A 223 -13.85 21.56 -16.44
C THR A 223 -13.64 23.03 -16.10
N ILE A 224 -14.39 23.92 -16.75
CA ILE A 224 -14.38 25.35 -16.45
C ILE A 224 -15.55 25.63 -15.50
N LEU A 225 -15.24 26.16 -14.33
CA LEU A 225 -16.22 26.67 -13.37
C LEU A 225 -16.24 28.19 -13.47
N HIS A 226 -17.39 28.77 -13.77
CA HIS A 226 -17.57 30.22 -13.76
C HIS A 226 -17.82 30.68 -12.33
N GLY A 227 -16.97 31.58 -11.83
CA GLY A 227 -17.08 32.16 -10.51
C GLY A 227 -16.92 33.68 -10.57
N LYS A 228 -17.21 34.34 -9.44
CA LYS A 228 -17.08 35.79 -9.32
C LYS A 228 -16.20 36.13 -8.13
N GLY A 229 -15.20 36.98 -8.34
CA GLY A 229 -14.36 37.46 -7.26
C GLY A 229 -15.18 38.33 -6.32
N TRP A 230 -15.28 37.96 -5.03
CA TRP A 230 -16.04 38.75 -4.06
C TRP A 230 -15.53 40.19 -3.92
N TYR A 231 -14.21 40.36 -3.83
CA TYR A 231 -13.60 41.68 -3.65
C TYR A 231 -13.55 42.50 -4.95
N SER A 232 -13.19 41.88 -6.08
CA SER A 232 -13.07 42.61 -7.36
C SER A 232 -14.40 42.76 -8.11
N GLY A 233 -15.40 41.92 -7.81
CA GLY A 233 -16.67 41.88 -8.54
C GLY A 233 -16.54 41.36 -9.99
N GLU A 234 -15.37 40.86 -10.39
CA GLU A 234 -15.12 40.37 -11.75
C GLU A 234 -15.51 38.91 -11.90
N GLU A 235 -16.10 38.56 -13.04
CA GLU A 235 -16.26 37.17 -13.47
C GLU A 235 -14.88 36.56 -13.73
N LYS A 236 -14.68 35.32 -13.28
CA LYS A 236 -13.42 34.57 -13.38
C LYS A 236 -13.71 33.12 -13.72
N ASP A 237 -12.92 32.60 -14.64
CA ASP A 237 -12.90 31.18 -14.92
C ASP A 237 -11.95 30.48 -13.96
N VAL A 238 -12.47 29.44 -13.29
CA VAL A 238 -11.72 28.54 -12.43
C VAL A 238 -11.59 27.20 -13.13
N LEU A 239 -10.37 26.78 -13.45
CA LEU A 239 -10.14 25.46 -14.02
C LEU A 239 -10.18 24.42 -12.91
N PHE A 240 -11.02 23.41 -13.08
CA PHE A 240 -11.05 22.21 -12.28
C PHE A 240 -10.44 21.06 -13.08
N ILE A 241 -9.31 20.52 -12.59
CA ILE A 241 -8.54 19.50 -13.29
C ILE A 241 -8.20 18.39 -12.31
N VAL A 242 -8.45 17.15 -12.70
CA VAL A 242 -8.02 15.97 -11.95
C VAL A 242 -7.01 15.21 -12.78
N VAL A 243 -5.83 14.98 -12.21
CA VAL A 243 -4.71 14.27 -12.86
C VAL A 243 -4.13 13.23 -11.92
N ARG A 244 -3.37 12.28 -12.46
CA ARG A 244 -2.60 11.36 -11.63
C ARG A 244 -1.45 12.12 -10.93
N ARG A 245 -0.99 11.60 -9.80
CA ARG A 245 0.08 12.22 -9.01
C ARG A 245 1.36 12.46 -9.82
N ASP A 246 1.74 11.55 -10.71
CA ASP A 246 2.92 11.66 -11.58
C ASP A 246 2.79 12.76 -12.64
N GLU A 247 1.57 13.06 -13.09
CA GLU A 247 1.27 14.13 -14.06
C GLU A 247 1.24 15.53 -13.42
N SER A 248 1.12 15.61 -12.09
CA SER A 248 0.98 16.88 -11.36
C SER A 248 2.12 17.86 -11.58
N SER A 249 3.34 17.33 -11.71
CA SER A 249 4.54 18.12 -12.00
C SER A 249 4.46 18.83 -13.35
N ARG A 250 3.85 18.19 -14.36
CA ARG A 250 3.65 18.74 -15.70
C ARG A 250 2.57 19.82 -15.70
N VAL A 251 1.47 19.62 -14.98
CA VAL A 251 0.43 20.66 -14.78
C VAL A 251 1.03 21.91 -14.16
N LEU A 252 1.77 21.77 -13.06
CA LEU A 252 2.46 22.91 -12.42
C LEU A 252 3.47 23.60 -13.35
N ARG A 253 4.12 22.85 -14.24
CA ARG A 253 5.03 23.42 -15.25
C ARG A 253 4.27 24.27 -16.26
N ILE A 254 3.18 23.74 -16.83
CA ILE A 254 2.32 24.45 -17.78
C ILE A 254 1.82 25.76 -17.16
N ILE A 255 1.34 25.73 -15.91
CA ILE A 255 0.86 26.93 -15.22
C ILE A 255 1.99 27.95 -15.08
N ARG A 256 3.15 27.56 -14.55
CA ARG A 256 4.30 28.48 -14.35
C ARG A 256 4.84 29.09 -15.65
N GLU A 257 4.78 28.35 -16.75
CA GLU A 257 5.20 28.83 -18.07
C GLU A 257 4.17 29.79 -18.70
N THR A 258 2.89 29.63 -18.35
CA THR A 258 1.78 30.38 -18.97
C THR A 258 1.43 31.62 -18.16
N ASP A 259 1.25 31.49 -16.85
CA ASP A 259 0.91 32.59 -15.95
C ASP A 259 1.55 32.38 -14.58
N ARG A 260 2.62 33.15 -14.30
CA ARG A 260 3.30 33.14 -12.99
C ARG A 260 2.46 33.78 -11.88
N GLY A 261 1.43 34.56 -12.21
CA GLY A 261 0.50 35.17 -11.27
C GLY A 261 -0.74 34.33 -10.98
N ALA A 262 -0.85 33.14 -11.56
CA ALA A 262 -1.99 32.24 -11.35
C ALA A 262 -2.08 31.82 -9.87
N PHE A 263 -3.29 31.90 -9.32
CA PHE A 263 -3.60 31.33 -8.01
C PHE A 263 -4.09 29.91 -8.20
N LEU A 264 -3.55 28.95 -7.44
CA LEU A 264 -3.99 27.57 -7.53
C LEU A 264 -3.99 26.87 -6.17
N THR A 265 -4.90 25.94 -6.00
CA THR A 265 -4.88 24.95 -4.91
C THR A 265 -4.69 23.56 -5.50
N MET A 266 -4.00 22.70 -4.75
CA MET A 266 -3.77 21.31 -5.12
C MET A 266 -4.15 20.44 -3.92
N GLU A 267 -5.11 19.54 -4.13
CA GLU A 267 -5.59 18.63 -3.10
C GLU A 267 -5.37 17.17 -3.50
N LYS A 268 -5.07 16.33 -2.50
CA LYS A 268 -5.03 14.88 -2.65
C LYS A 268 -6.45 14.33 -2.68
N VAL A 269 -6.83 13.71 -3.80
CA VAL A 269 -8.12 13.00 -3.91
C VAL A 269 -7.90 11.50 -3.72
N MET A 270 -8.62 10.92 -2.76
CA MET A 270 -8.47 9.49 -2.40
C MET A 270 -9.03 8.53 -3.45
N GLY A 271 -9.85 8.99 -4.38
CA GLY A 271 -10.43 8.15 -5.41
C GLY A 271 -11.15 8.97 -6.46
N VAL A 272 -10.94 8.62 -7.73
CA VAL A 272 -11.56 9.23 -8.89
C VAL A 272 -12.17 8.10 -9.71
N TYR A 273 -13.45 8.22 -10.05
CA TYR A 273 -14.19 7.20 -10.75
C TYR A 273 -14.83 7.77 -12.02
N GLY A 274 -14.79 7.02 -13.13
CA GLY A 274 -15.27 7.45 -14.45
C GLY A 274 -14.16 7.98 -15.38
N GLU A 275 -14.52 8.27 -16.65
CA GLU A 275 -13.74 8.99 -17.67
C GLU A 275 -12.20 8.89 -17.55
N ASN A 276 -11.60 7.81 -18.09
CA ASN A 276 -10.15 7.53 -18.07
C ASN A 276 -9.52 7.27 -16.67
N PHE A 277 -10.33 7.16 -15.61
CA PHE A 277 -9.94 6.68 -14.27
C PHE A 277 -10.58 5.31 -13.93
N SER A 278 -10.70 4.99 -12.64
CA SER A 278 -11.25 3.72 -12.16
C SER A 278 -12.75 3.62 -12.45
N VAL A 279 -13.25 2.42 -12.75
CA VAL A 279 -14.69 2.22 -12.96
C VAL A 279 -15.42 2.31 -11.62
N LEU A 280 -16.47 3.15 -11.54
CA LEU A 280 -17.40 3.16 -10.42
C LEU A 280 -18.15 1.81 -10.42
N ARG A 281 -17.86 0.94 -9.46
CA ARG A 281 -18.58 -0.33 -9.30
C ARG A 281 -19.77 -0.11 -8.34
N PRO A 282 -20.97 -0.61 -8.67
CA PRO A 282 -22.14 -0.53 -7.81
C PRO A 282 -21.97 -1.33 -6.51
#